data_AF-A0A1G3M4E6-F1
#
_entry.id   AF-A0A1G3M4E6-F1
#
_cell.length_a   1.000
_cell.length_b   1.000
_cell.length_c   1.000
_cell.angle_alpha   90.00
_cell.angle_beta   90.00
_cell.angle_gamma   90.00
#
_symmetry.space_group_name_H-M   'P 1'
#
loop_
_entity.id
_entity.type
_entity.pdbx_description
1 polymer ?
#
loop_
_entity_poly.entity_id
_entity_poly.type
_entity_poly.pdbx_seq_one_letter_code
_entity_poly.pdbx_strand_id
1 'polypeptide(L)' 'MPDEADRADIHVEALAINGIENARREAQKPKVFYAECQWCGDATEDGARYCCKECATDHMHYNSARERNGGRT' A
#
# COMPACT_ATOMS: atom_id res chain seq x y z
N MET A 1 -34.09 14.04 13.53
CA MET A 1 -33.77 13.64 12.15
C MET A 1 -32.46 14.32 11.82
N PRO A 2 -31.34 13.59 11.71
CA PRO A 2 -30.07 14.21 11.33
C PRO A 2 -30.15 14.67 9.88
N ASP A 3 -29.79 15.92 9.65
CA ASP A 3 -29.82 16.52 8.32
C ASP A 3 -28.63 16.02 7.46
N GLU A 4 -28.48 16.57 6.26
CA GLU A 4 -27.39 16.21 5.35
C GLU A 4 -26.03 16.73 5.84
N ALA A 5 -26.02 17.83 6.59
CA ALA A 5 -24.81 18.41 7.17
C ALA A 5 -24.30 17.57 8.34
N ASP A 6 -25.19 17.06 9.20
CA ASP A 6 -24.83 16.13 10.28
C ASP A 6 -24.16 14.85 9.73
N ARG A 7 -24.64 14.35 8.59
CA ARG A 7 -24.05 13.16 7.93
C ARG A 7 -22.70 13.46 7.27
N ALA A 8 -22.54 14.66 6.71
CA ALA A 8 -21.28 15.09 6.13
C ALA A 8 -20.20 15.24 7.21
N ASP A 9 -20.56 15.80 8.37
CA ASP A 9 -19.62 16.03 9.48
C ASP A 9 -19.10 14.71 10.05
N ILE A 10 -20.00 13.74 10.29
CA ILE A 10 -19.64 12.38 10.71
C ILE A 10 -18.69 11.71 9.69
N HIS A 11 -18.90 11.95 8.39
CA HIS A 11 -18.04 11.37 7.36
C HIS A 11 -16.64 11.98 7.37
N VAL A 12 -16.54 13.30 7.55
CA VAL A 12 -15.25 14.01 7.62
C VAL A 12 -14.46 13.58 8.86
N GLU A 13 -15.11 13.48 10.02
CA GLU A 13 -14.47 12.97 11.23
C GLU A 13 -13.96 11.54 11.04
N ALA A 14 -14.76 10.67 10.42
CA ALA A 14 -14.36 9.29 10.14
C ALA A 14 -13.14 9.23 9.20
N LEU A 15 -13.09 10.05 8.15
CA LEU A 15 -11.93 10.12 7.25
C LEU A 15 -10.66 10.59 7.98
N ALA A 16 -10.78 11.61 8.83
CA ALA A 16 -9.66 12.13 9.60
C ALA A 16 -9.10 11.08 10.57
N ILE A 17 -9.97 10.41 11.33
CA ILE A 17 -9.59 9.35 12.26
C ILE A 17 -8.90 8.20 11.52
N ASN A 18 -9.50 7.72 10.42
CA ASN A 18 -8.92 6.65 9.61
C ASN A 18 -7.54 7.02 9.04
N GLY A 19 -7.35 8.26 8.60
CA GLY A 19 -6.06 8.77 8.14
C GLY A 19 -4.99 8.74 9.23
N ILE A 20 -5.33 9.22 10.44
CA ILE A 20 -4.42 9.23 11.60
C ILE A 20 -4.06 7.81 12.02
N GLU A 21 -5.04 6.90 12.10
CA GLU A 21 -4.78 5.52 12.46
C GLU A 21 -3.88 4.81 11.42
N ASN A 22 -4.11 5.06 10.13
CA ASN A 22 -3.27 4.50 9.08
C ASN A 22 -1.83 5.02 9.18
N ALA A 23 -1.64 6.32 9.39
CA ALA A 23 -0.30 6.88 9.61
C ALA A 23 0.41 6.27 10.83
N ARG A 24 -0.33 6.07 11.94
CA ARG A 24 0.20 5.38 13.13
C ARG A 24 0.58 3.93 12.83
N ARG A 25 -0.25 3.20 12.10
CA ARG A 25 0.03 1.82 11.66
C ARG A 25 1.28 1.76 10.79
N GLU A 26 1.41 2.64 9.80
CA GLU A 26 2.61 2.72 8.95
C GLU A 26 3.88 3.03 9.76
N ALA A 27 3.81 3.95 10.73
CA ALA A 27 4.94 4.31 11.57
C ALA A 27 5.42 3.17 12.48
N GLN A 28 4.53 2.24 12.84
CA GLN A 28 4.84 1.08 13.70
C GLN A 28 5.29 -0.15 12.91
N LYS A 29 5.22 -0.14 11.57
CA LYS A 29 5.61 -1.32 10.79
C LYS A 29 7.12 -1.56 10.94
N PRO A 30 7.54 -2.79 11.26
CA PRO A 30 8.95 -3.13 11.26
C PRO A 30 9.50 -2.89 9.85
N LYS A 31 10.68 -2.25 9.77
CA LYS A 31 11.40 -2.11 8.51
C LYS A 31 11.84 -3.50 8.07
N VAL A 32 11.15 -4.05 7.07
CA VAL A 32 11.57 -5.30 6.43
C VAL A 32 12.74 -4.97 5.51
N PHE A 33 13.88 -5.58 5.77
CA PHE A 33 15.05 -5.48 4.90
C PHE A 33 15.02 -6.64 3.91
N TYR A 34 14.88 -6.33 2.62
CA TYR A 34 15.00 -7.31 1.56
C TYR A 34 16.46 -7.37 1.11
N ALA A 35 17.04 -8.57 1.08
CA ALA A 35 18.39 -8.80 0.55
C ALA A 35 18.38 -8.98 -0.98
N GLU A 36 17.24 -9.43 -1.51
CA GLU A 36 17.03 -9.75 -2.91
C GLU A 36 15.72 -9.14 -3.40
N CYS A 37 15.73 -8.73 -4.67
CA CYS A 37 14.62 -8.14 -5.39
C CYS A 37 13.48 -9.14 -5.51
N GLN A 38 12.28 -8.74 -5.07
CA GLN A 38 11.08 -9.58 -5.13
C GLN A 38 10.52 -9.79 -6.55
N TRP A 39 11.19 -9.27 -7.58
CA TRP A 39 10.82 -9.46 -8.98
C TRP A 39 11.86 -10.27 -9.76
N CYS A 40 13.10 -9.79 -9.85
CA CYS A 40 14.16 -10.43 -10.64
C CYS A 40 15.12 -11.30 -9.83
N GLY A 41 15.15 -11.18 -8.49
CA GLY A 41 16.08 -11.90 -7.62
C GLY A 41 17.47 -11.24 -7.43
N ASP A 42 17.76 -10.13 -8.12
CA ASP A 42 19.03 -9.42 -7.93
C ASP A 42 19.16 -8.80 -6.54
N ALA A 43 20.38 -8.57 -6.08
CA ALA A 43 20.63 -7.93 -4.79
C ALA A 43 20.00 -6.52 -4.71
N THR A 44 19.43 -6.20 -3.55
CA THR A 44 18.79 -4.90 -3.28
C THR A 44 19.64 -4.07 -2.32
N GLU A 45 19.76 -2.77 -2.63
CA GLU A 45 20.44 -1.82 -1.76
C GLU A 45 19.50 -1.35 -0.63
N ASP A 46 20.07 -1.09 0.55
CA ASP A 46 19.38 -0.51 1.71
C ASP A 46 18.12 -1.25 2.18
N GLY A 47 18.01 -2.54 1.88
CA GLY A 47 16.82 -3.33 2.22
C GLY A 47 15.60 -3.02 1.35
N ALA A 48 15.77 -2.32 0.22
CA ALA A 48 14.68 -1.99 -0.69
C ALA A 48 14.02 -3.25 -1.24
N ARG A 49 12.70 -3.22 -1.44
CA ARG A 49 11.94 -4.38 -1.93
C ARG A 49 12.28 -4.78 -3.37
N TYR A 50 12.75 -3.84 -4.18
CA TYR A 50 13.09 -4.02 -5.59
C TYR A 50 14.44 -3.37 -5.87
N CYS A 51 15.24 -3.97 -6.76
CA CYS A 51 16.59 -3.48 -7.09
C CYS A 51 16.53 -2.18 -7.91
N CYS A 52 15.44 -1.94 -8.64
CA CYS A 52 15.25 -0.74 -9.43
C CYS A 52 13.77 -0.37 -9.57
N LYS A 53 13.52 0.82 -10.12
CA LYS A 53 12.16 1.32 -10.38
C LYS A 53 11.39 0.47 -11.39
N GLU A 54 12.07 -0.06 -12.40
CA GLU A 54 11.46 -0.88 -13.45
C GLU A 54 10.88 -2.18 -12.86
N CYS A 55 11.67 -2.88 -12.04
CA CYS A 55 11.20 -4.08 -11.32
C CYS A 55 9.97 -3.79 -10.44
N ALA A 56 9.91 -2.62 -9.79
CA ALA A 56 8.75 -2.23 -9.00
C ALA A 56 7.51 -2.00 -9.88
N THR A 57 7.68 -1.31 -11.02
CA THR A 57 6.60 -1.04 -11.97
C THR A 57 6.09 -2.31 -12.64
N ASP A 58 6.98 -3.21 -13.07
CA ASP A 58 6.61 -4.47 -13.70
C ASP A 58 5.86 -5.37 -12.73
N HIS A 59 6.33 -5.50 -11.50
CA HIS A 59 5.62 -6.23 -10.46
C HIS A 59 4.23 -5.63 -10.20
N MET A 60 4.09 -4.29 -10.14
CA MET A 60 2.79 -3.63 -10.00
C MET A 60 1.85 -3.91 -11.18
N HIS A 61 2.36 -3.82 -12.41
CA HIS A 61 1.59 -4.11 -13.63
C HIS A 61 1.15 -5.57 -13.67
N TYR A 62 2.05 -6.50 -13.34
CA TYR A 62 1.76 -7.92 -13.24
C TYR A 62 0.65 -8.19 -12.23
N ASN A 63 0.76 -7.66 -11.01
CA ASN A 63 -0.28 -7.83 -9.99
C ASN A 63 -1.61 -7.21 -10.43
N SER A 64 -1.58 -6.01 -11.00
CA SER A 64 -2.79 -5.32 -11.47
C SER A 64 -3.48 -6.12 -12.59
N ALA A 65 -2.71 -6.70 -13.51
CA ALA A 65 -3.24 -7.57 -14.56
C ALA A 65 -3.80 -8.88 -13.96
N ARG A 66 -3.11 -9.46 -12.97
CA ARG A 66 -3.55 -10.67 -12.27
C ARG A 66 -4.88 -10.45 -11.54
N GLU A 67 -5.03 -9.32 -10.85
CA GLU A 67 -6.28 -8.94 -10.17
C GLU A 67 -7.43 -8.76 -11.16
N ARG A 68 -7.20 -8.07 -12.29
CA ARG A 68 -8.21 -7.88 -13.34
C ARG A 68 -8.66 -9.19 -13.98
N ASN A 69 -7.74 -10.14 -14.15
CA ASN A 69 -8.00 -11.42 -14.79
C ASN A 69 -8.59 -12.48 -13.83
N GLY A 70 -8.98 -12.09 -12.61
CA GLY A 70 -9.57 -13.00 -11.64
C GLY A 70 -8.58 -13.97 -10.99
N GLY A 71 -7.27 -13.71 -11.10
CA GLY A 71 -6.19 -14.51 -10.53
C GLY A 71 -6.04 -14.35 -9.01
N ARG A 72 -7.16 -14.33 -8.28
CA ARG A 72 -7.20 -14.41 -6.82
C ARG A 72 -7.28 -15.88 -6.44
N THR A 73 -6.16 -16.59 -6.59
CA THR A 73 -5.91 -17.86 -5.87
C THR A 73 -5.55 -17.57 -4.44
#